data_AF-A0A261CFH1-F1
#
_entry.id   AF-A0A261CFH1-F1
#
_cell.length_a   1.000
_cell.length_b   1.000
_cell.length_c   1.000
_cell.angle_alpha   90.00
_cell.angle_beta   90.00
_cell.angle_gamma   90.00
#
_symmetry.space_group_name_H-M   'P 1'
#
loop_
_entity.id
_entity.type
_entity.pdbx_description
1 polymer ?
#
loop_
_entity_poly.entity_id
_entity_poly.type
_entity_poly.pdbx_seq_one_letter_code
_entity_poly.pdbx_strand_id
1 'polypeptide(L)'
;MSSHIPEDHPLSTPNIFGAFRYLWKISPYNCQKGNPVRILFLLFSLASFLGMIFRAWWMFYMVDADLLSFGWAERNLYAFISMESFSCVIALYKMTTNDTLRKFEQGLGMLKKMRITNYHEKYDEYSALRTKTFLLKVPILVFFIGCSGYLVSKKFVIFGTSSTNSWYYYVDAVIMFLCAYVNFIFLPVHGLLQNSLARELGVFNEELEAASKNKELVNPQIIHKFADRQIKMFEMTNTITERLHPFMSAAPFLIFTALANVSFLVTNLREGTPTYYYVCMIGMMICCIIISSNLLYPPAFVQEAMLHTSTVLMNDPFLHYSTDPQIYSTYRTMVDRSQKNRTVNLVIQVFSVNRKNIERAYFVITNIVLVMSVFSNLLFPKLKA
;
A
#
# COMPACT_ATOMS: atom_id res chain seq x y z
N MET A 1 -24.68 1.54 -32.87
CA MET A 1 -23.23 1.64 -33.15
C MET A 1 -22.57 0.43 -32.53
N SER A 2 -22.09 -0.50 -33.35
CA SER A 2 -21.49 -1.76 -32.91
C SER A 2 -20.18 -1.48 -32.17
N SER A 3 -20.13 -1.86 -30.89
CA SER A 3 -18.87 -1.92 -30.14
C SER A 3 -18.02 -3.04 -30.74
N HIS A 4 -17.11 -2.68 -31.64
CA HIS A 4 -16.03 -3.55 -32.07
C HIS A 4 -15.24 -3.93 -30.82
N ILE A 5 -15.42 -5.17 -30.35
CA ILE A 5 -14.51 -5.79 -29.39
C ILE A 5 -13.25 -6.12 -30.21
N PRO A 6 -12.08 -5.56 -29.91
CA PRO A 6 -10.85 -5.96 -30.59
C PRO A 6 -10.57 -7.42 -30.26
N GLU A 7 -10.56 -8.29 -31.27
CA GLU A 7 -10.39 -9.75 -31.12
C GLU A 7 -9.00 -10.17 -30.61
N ASP A 8 -8.05 -9.23 -30.47
CA ASP A 8 -6.62 -9.52 -30.18
C ASP A 8 -6.08 -8.90 -28.89
N HIS A 9 -6.79 -9.00 -27.76
CA HIS A 9 -6.17 -8.82 -26.45
C HIS A 9 -6.28 -10.07 -25.59
N PRO A 10 -5.15 -10.60 -25.06
CA PRO A 10 -5.13 -11.91 -24.48
C PRO A 10 -5.95 -11.92 -23.19
N LEU A 11 -7.16 -12.47 -23.28
CA LEU A 11 -7.96 -12.97 -22.16
C LEU A 11 -7.20 -13.99 -21.30
N SER A 12 -5.99 -14.41 -21.68
CA SER A 12 -5.12 -15.30 -20.90
C SER A 12 -4.28 -14.57 -19.84
N THR A 13 -3.90 -13.30 -20.04
CA THR A 13 -3.15 -12.49 -19.04
C THR A 13 -3.46 -10.99 -19.15
N PRO A 14 -4.28 -10.41 -18.25
CA PRO A 14 -4.57 -8.98 -18.27
C PRO A 14 -3.29 -8.15 -18.03
N ASN A 15 -3.05 -7.12 -18.85
CA ASN A 15 -1.95 -6.17 -18.68
C ASN A 15 -2.28 -5.12 -17.60
N ILE A 16 -2.29 -5.56 -16.33
CA ILE A 16 -2.63 -4.72 -15.18
C ILE A 16 -1.51 -3.71 -14.92
N PHE A 17 -0.27 -4.21 -14.88
CA PHE A 17 0.89 -3.44 -14.42
C PHE A 17 1.50 -2.53 -15.49
N GLY A 18 1.26 -2.77 -16.79
CA GLY A 18 1.76 -1.90 -17.87
C GLY A 18 3.26 -1.60 -17.76
N ALA A 19 3.63 -0.32 -17.78
CA ALA A 19 5.01 0.15 -17.64
C ALA A 19 5.70 -0.31 -16.34
N PHE A 20 4.94 -0.50 -15.24
CA PHE A 20 5.49 -0.96 -13.97
C PHE A 20 6.06 -2.37 -14.05
N ARG A 21 5.61 -3.18 -15.02
CA ARG A 21 6.19 -4.51 -15.29
C ARG A 21 7.65 -4.41 -15.72
N TYR A 22 7.97 -3.43 -16.55
CA TYR A 22 9.35 -3.19 -17.01
C TYR A 22 10.22 -2.62 -15.89
N LEU A 23 9.70 -1.62 -15.15
CA LEU A 23 10.38 -1.06 -13.98
C LEU A 23 10.72 -2.16 -12.96
N TRP A 24 9.79 -3.08 -12.72
CA TRP A 24 9.99 -4.21 -11.82
C TRP A 24 11.01 -5.21 -12.36
N LYS A 25 10.95 -5.55 -13.65
CA LYS A 25 11.85 -6.53 -14.27
C LYS A 25 13.31 -6.05 -14.31
N ILE A 26 13.50 -4.75 -14.56
CA ILE A 26 14.82 -4.10 -14.63
C ILE A 26 15.34 -3.75 -13.21
N SER A 27 14.46 -3.66 -12.22
CA SER A 27 14.86 -3.31 -10.86
C SER A 27 15.94 -4.25 -10.31
N PRO A 28 16.89 -3.72 -9.53
CA PRO A 28 17.93 -4.51 -8.87
C PRO A 28 17.39 -5.38 -7.72
N TYR A 29 16.07 -5.40 -7.52
CA TYR A 29 15.36 -6.26 -6.57
C TYR A 29 14.75 -7.52 -7.24
N ASN A 30 14.94 -7.70 -8.55
CA ASN A 30 14.40 -8.84 -9.30
C ASN A 30 15.20 -10.15 -9.07
N CYS A 31 14.99 -10.78 -7.91
CA CYS A 31 15.69 -12.01 -7.50
C CYS A 31 15.11 -13.32 -8.07
N GLN A 32 14.41 -13.28 -9.21
CA GLN A 32 13.83 -14.46 -9.86
C GLN A 32 14.89 -15.53 -10.19
N LYS A 33 14.53 -16.81 -10.04
CA LYS A 33 15.44 -17.94 -10.28
C LYS A 33 16.01 -17.99 -11.71
N GLY A 34 15.27 -17.52 -12.71
CA GLY A 34 15.68 -17.50 -14.11
C GLY A 34 16.52 -16.28 -14.53
N ASN A 35 16.87 -15.37 -13.61
CA ASN A 35 17.65 -14.19 -13.93
C ASN A 35 19.17 -14.51 -13.83
N PRO A 36 19.97 -14.31 -14.89
CA PRO A 36 21.42 -14.56 -14.85
C PRO A 36 22.16 -13.68 -13.84
N VAL A 37 21.61 -12.49 -13.53
CA VAL A 37 22.22 -11.50 -12.61
C VAL A 37 21.69 -11.66 -11.17
N ARG A 38 21.00 -12.76 -10.87
CA ARG A 38 20.31 -12.98 -9.59
C ARG A 38 21.22 -12.81 -8.37
N ILE A 39 22.45 -13.29 -8.42
CA ILE A 39 23.39 -13.19 -7.28
C ILE A 39 23.69 -11.73 -6.96
N LEU A 40 23.98 -10.91 -7.97
CA LEU A 40 24.23 -9.48 -7.80
C LEU A 40 22.99 -8.75 -7.26
N PHE A 41 21.80 -9.08 -7.74
CA PHE A 41 20.55 -8.49 -7.23
C PHE A 41 20.20 -8.95 -5.82
N LEU A 42 20.56 -10.18 -5.44
CA LEU A 42 20.42 -10.67 -4.08
C LEU A 42 21.38 -9.92 -3.13
N LEU A 43 22.63 -9.75 -3.53
CA LEU A 43 23.60 -8.93 -2.78
C LEU A 43 23.14 -7.48 -2.65
N PHE A 44 22.60 -6.89 -3.72
CA PHE A 44 22.05 -5.54 -3.69
C PHE A 44 20.83 -5.42 -2.75
N SER A 45 19.92 -6.40 -2.80
CA SER A 45 18.76 -6.45 -1.91
C SER A 45 19.18 -6.59 -0.44
N LEU A 46 20.18 -7.43 -0.17
CA LEU A 46 20.77 -7.60 1.16
C LEU A 46 21.47 -6.31 1.63
N ALA A 47 22.25 -5.65 0.76
CA ALA A 47 22.90 -4.39 1.07
C ALA A 47 21.89 -3.27 1.35
N SER A 48 20.81 -3.19 0.56
CA SER A 48 19.70 -2.25 0.79
C SER A 48 19.03 -2.50 2.14
N PHE A 49 18.75 -3.78 2.45
CA PHE A 49 18.17 -4.21 3.71
C PHE A 49 19.05 -3.82 4.90
N LEU A 50 20.34 -4.16 4.86
CA LEU A 50 21.30 -3.83 5.92
C LEU A 50 21.48 -2.32 6.05
N GLY A 51 21.54 -1.59 4.94
CA GLY A 51 21.66 -0.13 4.92
C GLY A 51 20.46 0.55 5.60
N MET A 52 19.23 0.12 5.31
CA MET A 52 18.03 0.70 5.92
C MET A 52 17.94 0.41 7.43
N ILE A 53 18.33 -0.79 7.87
CA ILE A 53 18.42 -1.11 9.31
C ILE A 53 19.51 -0.29 9.98
N PHE A 54 20.68 -0.20 9.35
CA PHE A 54 21.80 0.58 9.86
C PHE A 54 21.44 2.06 10.02
N ARG A 55 20.78 2.67 9.02
CA ARG A 55 20.28 4.04 9.12
C ARG A 55 19.31 4.21 10.28
N ALA A 56 18.33 3.31 10.42
CA ALA A 56 17.37 3.40 11.51
C ALA A 56 18.06 3.32 12.88
N TRP A 57 18.96 2.35 13.07
CA TRP A 57 19.74 2.20 14.29
C TRP A 57 20.58 3.45 14.58
N TRP A 58 21.28 3.98 13.58
CA TRP A 58 22.11 5.17 13.75
C TRP A 58 21.27 6.39 14.14
N MET A 59 20.13 6.61 13.47
CA MET A 59 19.22 7.71 13.78
C MET A 59 18.60 7.60 15.18
N PHE A 60 18.33 6.38 15.67
CA PHE A 60 17.78 6.20 17.02
C PHE A 60 18.82 6.35 18.13
N TYR A 61 20.07 5.90 17.93
CA TYR A 61 21.02 5.72 19.02
C TYR A 61 22.28 6.59 18.92
N MET A 62 22.71 6.97 17.72
CA MET A 62 23.96 7.73 17.52
C MET A 62 23.73 9.22 17.32
N VAL A 63 22.50 9.61 16.95
CA VAL A 63 22.12 11.01 16.78
C VAL A 63 21.55 11.53 18.08
N ASP A 64 22.39 12.24 18.83
CA ASP A 64 21.96 12.87 20.08
C ASP A 64 21.09 14.10 19.79
N ALA A 65 19.92 14.14 20.41
CA ALA A 65 18.94 15.19 20.24
C ALA A 65 17.95 15.19 21.42
N ASP A 66 17.70 16.37 21.97
CA ASP A 66 16.80 16.55 23.11
C ASP A 66 15.37 16.11 22.75
N LEU A 67 14.71 15.46 23.70
CA LEU A 67 13.34 14.97 23.54
C LEU A 67 12.40 16.11 23.08
N LEU A 68 11.56 15.86 22.06
CA LEU A 68 10.62 16.86 21.50
C LEU A 68 11.27 18.11 20.88
N SER A 69 12.57 18.09 20.60
CA SER A 69 13.25 19.09 19.76
C SER A 69 13.07 18.83 18.26
N PHE A 70 13.50 19.77 17.43
CA PHE A 70 13.57 19.59 15.97
C PHE A 70 14.38 18.35 15.59
N GLY A 71 15.61 18.24 16.13
CA GLY A 71 16.49 17.12 15.81
C GLY A 71 15.91 15.76 16.23
N TRP A 72 15.17 15.72 17.34
CA TRP A 72 14.51 14.50 17.81
C TRP A 72 13.36 14.05 16.90
N ALA A 73 12.53 14.98 16.43
CA ALA A 73 11.44 14.63 15.53
C ALA A 73 11.96 14.29 14.13
N GLU A 74 13.01 14.97 13.66
CA GLU A 74 13.65 14.68 12.38
C GLU A 74 14.35 13.31 12.36
N ARG A 75 15.14 12.98 13.39
CA ARG A 75 15.79 11.66 13.46
C ARG A 75 14.75 10.54 13.48
N ASN A 76 13.65 10.72 14.23
CA ASN A 76 12.58 9.73 14.31
C ASN A 76 11.88 9.58 12.96
N LEU A 77 11.54 10.70 12.29
CA LEU A 77 10.98 10.69 10.94
C LEU A 77 11.81 9.81 10.00
N TYR A 78 13.12 10.07 9.90
CA TYR A 78 14.00 9.34 9.00
C TYR A 78 14.23 7.89 9.44
N ALA A 79 14.31 7.62 10.74
CA ALA A 79 14.43 6.26 11.25
C ALA A 79 13.20 5.42 10.90
N PHE A 80 12.00 5.94 11.14
CA PHE A 80 10.75 5.23 10.85
C PHE A 80 10.49 5.07 9.35
N ILE A 81 10.83 6.06 8.52
CA ILE A 81 10.80 5.91 7.06
C ILE A 81 11.76 4.81 6.59
N SER A 82 12.98 4.78 7.13
CA SER A 82 13.94 3.72 6.84
C SER A 82 13.40 2.34 7.23
N MET A 83 12.69 2.28 8.35
CA MET A 83 12.07 1.04 8.82
C MET A 83 10.91 0.59 7.92
N GLU A 84 10.06 1.53 7.49
CA GLU A 84 9.01 1.24 6.52
C GLU A 84 9.61 0.74 5.20
N SER A 85 10.67 1.39 4.73
CA SER A 85 11.35 1.04 3.48
C SER A 85 12.01 -0.33 3.56
N PHE A 86 12.57 -0.74 4.72
CA PHE A 86 13.07 -2.12 4.87
C PHE A 86 11.94 -3.12 4.66
N SER A 87 10.74 -2.82 5.17
CA SER A 87 9.58 -3.70 5.07
C SER A 87 9.19 -3.87 3.61
N CYS A 88 9.26 -2.79 2.83
CA CYS A 88 9.08 -2.81 1.38
C CYS A 88 10.15 -3.66 0.66
N VAL A 89 11.43 -3.61 1.06
CA VAL A 89 12.48 -4.48 0.49
C VAL A 89 12.17 -5.97 0.70
N ILE A 90 11.74 -6.35 1.90
CA ILE A 90 11.34 -7.74 2.20
C ILE A 90 10.16 -8.16 1.32
N ALA A 91 9.17 -7.27 1.16
CA ALA A 91 8.01 -7.53 0.33
C ALA A 91 8.40 -7.67 -1.16
N LEU A 92 9.25 -6.78 -1.68
CA LEU A 92 9.80 -6.86 -3.04
C LEU A 92 10.51 -8.20 -3.28
N TYR A 93 11.41 -8.59 -2.38
CA TYR A 93 12.16 -9.85 -2.48
C TYR A 93 11.24 -11.08 -2.50
N LYS A 94 10.24 -11.13 -1.61
CA LYS A 94 9.26 -12.22 -1.59
C LYS A 94 8.40 -12.24 -2.86
N MET A 95 7.98 -11.07 -3.34
CA MET A 95 7.15 -10.96 -4.53
C MET A 95 7.90 -11.39 -5.81
N THR A 96 9.19 -11.02 -5.93
CA THR A 96 10.03 -11.37 -7.08
C THR A 96 10.43 -12.83 -7.06
N THR A 97 10.86 -13.36 -5.91
CA THR A 97 11.32 -14.76 -5.78
C THR A 97 10.21 -15.77 -6.08
N ASN A 98 8.97 -15.46 -5.70
CA ASN A 98 7.80 -16.34 -5.87
C ASN A 98 7.02 -16.13 -7.18
N ASP A 99 7.48 -15.23 -8.04
CA ASP A 99 6.82 -14.85 -9.29
C ASP A 99 5.36 -14.41 -9.08
N THR A 100 5.15 -13.60 -8.05
CA THR A 100 3.80 -13.27 -7.56
C THR A 100 2.98 -12.52 -8.61
N LEU A 101 3.61 -11.61 -9.37
CA LEU A 101 2.92 -10.81 -10.38
C LEU A 101 2.37 -11.66 -11.53
N ARG A 102 3.14 -12.63 -12.02
CA ARG A 102 2.69 -13.52 -13.10
C ARG A 102 1.55 -14.41 -12.63
N LYS A 103 1.70 -15.03 -11.45
CA LYS A 103 0.65 -15.86 -10.84
C LYS A 103 -0.63 -15.05 -10.59
N PHE A 104 -0.48 -13.79 -10.18
CA PHE A 104 -1.60 -12.88 -9.96
C PHE A 104 -2.34 -12.56 -11.27
N GLU A 105 -1.64 -12.18 -12.34
CA GLU A 105 -2.28 -11.92 -13.64
C GLU A 105 -2.96 -13.17 -14.19
N GLN A 106 -2.33 -14.35 -14.07
CA GLN A 106 -2.93 -15.62 -14.48
C GLN A 106 -4.20 -15.94 -13.70
N GLY A 107 -4.16 -15.77 -12.36
CA GLY A 107 -5.34 -15.94 -11.50
C GLY A 107 -6.47 -14.98 -11.87
N LEU A 108 -6.14 -13.70 -12.10
CA LEU A 108 -7.15 -12.72 -12.51
C LEU A 108 -7.71 -13.02 -13.90
N GLY A 109 -6.86 -13.43 -14.86
CA GLY A 109 -7.30 -13.88 -16.18
C GLY A 109 -8.28 -15.05 -16.10
N MET A 110 -8.03 -16.00 -15.19
CA MET A 110 -8.96 -17.10 -14.92
C MET A 110 -10.29 -16.60 -14.35
N LEU A 111 -10.28 -15.65 -13.42
CA LEU A 111 -11.49 -15.02 -12.86
C LEU A 111 -12.30 -14.29 -13.93
N LYS A 112 -11.64 -13.56 -14.83
CA LYS A 112 -12.30 -12.87 -15.94
C LYS A 112 -13.03 -13.83 -16.88
N LYS A 113 -12.47 -15.01 -17.12
CA LYS A 113 -13.13 -16.07 -17.93
C LYS A 113 -14.37 -16.67 -17.26
N MET A 114 -14.53 -16.47 -15.94
CA MET A 114 -15.72 -16.91 -15.19
C MET A 114 -16.79 -15.82 -15.06
N ARG A 115 -16.59 -14.65 -15.65
CA ARG A 115 -17.61 -13.58 -15.70
C ARG A 115 -18.78 -13.98 -16.59
N ILE A 116 -19.92 -13.35 -16.36
CA ILE A 116 -21.08 -13.47 -17.27
C ILE A 116 -20.83 -12.58 -18.49
N THR A 117 -20.36 -11.36 -18.26
CA THR A 117 -20.01 -10.40 -19.31
C THR A 117 -18.50 -10.32 -19.46
N ASN A 118 -18.01 -10.60 -20.67
CA ASN A 118 -16.58 -10.74 -20.95
C ASN A 118 -15.78 -9.43 -20.76
N TYR A 119 -16.42 -8.27 -20.89
CA TYR A 119 -15.74 -6.98 -20.83
C TYR A 119 -16.58 -5.91 -20.13
N HIS A 120 -15.97 -5.23 -19.17
CA HIS A 120 -16.53 -4.05 -18.53
C HIS A 120 -15.54 -2.90 -18.64
N GLU A 121 -15.80 -1.95 -19.54
CA GLU A 121 -14.89 -0.83 -19.87
C GLU A 121 -14.40 -0.10 -18.60
N LYS A 122 -15.33 0.26 -17.70
CA LYS A 122 -15.07 0.93 -16.43
C LYS A 122 -14.07 0.20 -15.53
N TYR A 123 -14.05 -1.13 -15.55
CA TYR A 123 -13.23 -1.96 -14.64
C TYR A 123 -11.97 -2.51 -15.31
N ASP A 124 -12.04 -2.79 -16.61
CA ASP A 124 -10.98 -3.42 -17.37
C ASP A 124 -10.00 -2.42 -18.00
N GLU A 125 -10.36 -1.14 -18.06
CA GLU A 125 -9.43 -0.10 -18.43
C GLU A 125 -8.51 0.29 -17.24
N TYR A 126 -7.23 -0.07 -17.34
CA TYR A 126 -6.21 0.21 -16.33
C TYR A 126 -5.39 1.49 -16.62
N SER A 127 -5.59 2.13 -17.79
CA SER A 127 -4.83 3.31 -18.23
C SER A 127 -4.85 4.44 -17.20
N ALA A 128 -6.04 4.95 -16.87
CA ALA A 128 -6.22 6.03 -15.92
C ALA A 128 -5.68 5.68 -14.53
N LEU A 129 -5.86 4.43 -14.08
CA LEU A 129 -5.35 3.98 -12.79
C LEU A 129 -3.82 3.96 -12.76
N ARG A 130 -3.16 3.51 -13.83
CA ARG A 130 -1.69 3.53 -13.94
C ARG A 130 -1.16 4.96 -13.93
N THR A 131 -1.76 5.87 -14.70
CA THR A 131 -1.34 7.27 -14.76
C THR A 131 -1.52 7.96 -13.41
N LYS A 132 -2.67 7.78 -12.75
CA LYS A 132 -2.93 8.30 -11.40
C LYS A 132 -1.92 7.76 -10.39
N THR A 133 -1.63 6.45 -10.45
CA THR A 133 -0.65 5.81 -9.57
C THR A 133 0.75 6.35 -9.81
N PHE A 134 1.15 6.55 -11.07
CA PHE A 134 2.46 7.13 -11.38
C PHE A 134 2.60 8.56 -10.85
N LEU A 135 1.65 9.44 -11.19
CA LEU A 135 1.67 10.85 -10.79
C LEU A 135 1.67 11.02 -9.27
N LEU A 136 0.93 10.18 -8.54
CA LEU A 136 0.91 10.21 -7.08
C LEU A 136 2.24 9.79 -6.45
N LYS A 137 3.09 9.04 -7.17
CA LYS A 137 4.33 8.46 -6.62
C LYS A 137 5.60 9.21 -6.99
N VAL A 138 5.56 10.02 -8.05
CA VAL A 138 6.67 10.92 -8.42
C VAL A 138 7.10 11.85 -7.27
N PRO A 139 6.20 12.46 -6.48
CA PRO A 139 6.59 13.31 -5.35
C PRO A 139 7.51 12.63 -4.33
N ILE A 140 7.37 11.31 -4.14
CA ILE A 140 8.22 10.55 -3.20
C ILE A 140 9.69 10.65 -3.62
N LEU A 141 9.99 10.44 -4.90
CA LEU A 141 11.35 10.57 -5.40
C LEU A 141 11.85 12.01 -5.27
N VAL A 142 11.04 12.99 -5.68
CA VAL A 142 11.43 14.40 -5.69
C VAL A 142 11.77 14.90 -4.29
N PHE A 143 10.91 14.65 -3.29
CA PHE A 143 11.12 15.18 -1.95
C PHE A 143 12.18 14.42 -1.15
N PHE A 144 12.31 13.10 -1.33
CA PHE A 144 13.39 12.35 -0.70
C PHE A 144 14.76 12.78 -1.26
N ILE A 145 14.88 12.93 -2.58
CA ILE A 145 16.11 13.40 -3.22
C ILE A 145 16.40 14.85 -2.83
N GLY A 146 15.36 15.71 -2.79
CA GLY A 146 15.48 17.10 -2.38
C GLY A 146 15.98 17.25 -0.93
N CYS A 147 15.42 16.48 0.01
CA CYS A 147 15.90 16.41 1.40
C CYS A 147 17.35 15.95 1.48
N SER A 148 17.64 14.82 0.83
CA SER A 148 18.97 14.21 0.78
C SER A 148 20.03 15.17 0.22
N GLY A 149 19.75 15.80 -0.92
CA GLY A 149 20.64 16.77 -1.56
C GLY A 149 20.90 18.00 -0.70
N TYR A 150 19.89 18.47 0.05
CA TYR A 150 20.06 19.57 0.99
C TYR A 150 21.01 19.21 2.14
N LEU A 151 20.76 18.06 2.78
CA LEU A 151 21.56 17.58 3.92
C LEU A 151 23.02 17.36 3.53
N VAL A 152 23.28 16.77 2.35
CA VAL A 152 24.64 16.59 1.83
C VAL A 152 25.31 17.93 1.53
N SER A 153 24.60 18.85 0.87
CA SER A 153 25.16 20.16 0.50
C SER A 153 25.58 20.99 1.72
N LYS A 154 24.86 20.82 2.83
CA LYS A 154 25.16 21.47 4.10
C LYS A 154 26.05 20.64 5.03
N LYS A 155 26.42 19.42 4.64
CA LYS A 155 27.19 18.45 5.45
C LYS A 155 26.56 18.19 6.83
N PHE A 156 25.22 18.11 6.86
CA PHE A 156 24.46 17.82 8.07
C PHE A 156 23.87 16.42 8.00
N VAL A 157 23.78 15.77 9.17
CA VAL A 157 23.09 14.48 9.32
C VAL A 157 21.61 14.72 9.61
N ILE A 158 21.34 15.60 10.58
CA ILE A 158 20.04 16.18 10.84
C ILE A 158 20.21 17.68 11.13
N PHE A 159 19.17 18.46 10.90
CA PHE A 159 19.17 19.89 11.13
C PHE A 159 19.36 20.20 12.63
N GLY A 160 20.29 21.10 12.94
CA GLY A 160 20.60 21.51 14.32
C GLY A 160 21.62 20.64 15.05
N THR A 161 22.22 19.62 14.41
CA THR A 161 23.35 18.88 15.01
C THR A 161 24.70 19.37 14.53
N SER A 162 25.66 19.42 15.45
CA SER A 162 27.07 19.73 15.22
C SER A 162 27.93 18.48 14.98
N SER A 163 27.33 17.39 14.50
CA SER A 163 28.04 16.13 14.26
C SER A 163 29.08 16.27 13.14
N THR A 164 30.34 16.00 13.50
CA THR A 164 31.58 16.15 12.72
C THR A 164 31.99 14.90 11.94
N ASN A 165 31.10 13.91 11.76
CA ASN A 165 31.45 12.67 11.07
C ASN A 165 31.35 12.78 9.54
N SER A 166 32.52 12.94 8.91
CA SER A 166 32.66 13.34 7.49
C SER A 166 32.14 12.32 6.44
N TRP A 167 31.81 11.09 6.84
CA TRP A 167 31.38 10.06 5.88
C TRP A 167 29.88 9.75 5.93
N TYR A 168 29.23 9.96 7.09
CA TYR A 168 27.88 9.48 7.32
C TYR A 168 26.84 10.23 6.49
N TYR A 169 27.02 11.53 6.25
CA TYR A 169 26.06 12.31 5.44
C TYR A 169 25.93 11.78 4.00
N TYR A 170 27.02 11.27 3.40
CA TYR A 170 26.93 10.62 2.09
C TYR A 170 26.22 9.28 2.17
N VAL A 171 26.49 8.49 3.21
CA VAL A 171 25.86 7.19 3.40
C VAL A 171 24.37 7.34 3.68
N ASP A 172 23.98 8.29 4.51
CA ASP A 172 22.57 8.62 4.77
C ASP A 172 21.87 9.02 3.47
N ALA A 173 22.48 9.88 2.66
CA ALA A 173 21.92 10.32 1.39
C ALA A 173 21.67 9.18 0.41
N VAL A 174 22.62 8.24 0.30
CA VAL A 174 22.49 7.04 -0.52
C VAL A 174 21.35 6.16 0.00
N ILE A 175 21.27 5.94 1.31
CA ILE A 175 20.18 5.14 1.91
C ILE A 175 18.83 5.83 1.72
N MET A 176 18.77 7.17 1.79
CA MET A 176 17.53 7.93 1.54
C MET A 176 17.04 7.75 0.11
N PHE A 177 17.96 7.80 -0.86
CA PHE A 177 17.67 7.52 -2.25
C PHE A 177 17.15 6.09 -2.43
N LEU A 178 17.76 5.12 -1.77
CA LEU A 178 17.29 3.74 -1.78
C LEU A 178 15.88 3.60 -1.20
N CYS A 179 15.58 4.28 -0.08
CA CYS A 179 14.23 4.31 0.49
C CYS A 179 13.21 4.86 -0.50
N ALA A 180 13.55 5.95 -1.19
CA ALA A 180 12.70 6.56 -2.20
C ALA A 180 12.45 5.62 -3.39
N TYR A 181 13.51 4.99 -3.88
CA TYR A 181 13.47 4.09 -5.02
C TYR A 181 12.67 2.82 -4.73
N VAL A 182 12.86 2.21 -3.55
CA VAL A 182 12.10 1.04 -3.10
C VAL A 182 10.62 1.36 -3.01
N ASN A 183 10.26 2.48 -2.37
CA ASN A 183 8.87 2.93 -2.27
C ASN A 183 8.25 3.22 -3.64
N PHE A 184 9.03 3.83 -4.54
CA PHE A 184 8.60 4.13 -5.91
C PHE A 184 8.31 2.87 -6.74
N ILE A 185 9.03 1.77 -6.50
CA ILE A 185 8.77 0.48 -7.19
C ILE A 185 7.63 -0.28 -6.52
N PHE A 186 7.66 -0.40 -5.20
CA PHE A 186 6.76 -1.28 -4.46
C PHE A 186 5.32 -0.75 -4.43
N LEU A 187 5.13 0.52 -4.09
CA LEU A 187 3.79 1.06 -3.83
C LEU A 187 2.85 1.04 -5.04
N PRO A 188 3.29 1.37 -6.28
CA PRO A 188 2.44 1.23 -7.46
C PRO A 188 1.96 -0.20 -7.66
N VAL A 189 2.84 -1.17 -7.49
CA VAL A 189 2.52 -2.58 -7.72
C VAL A 189 1.58 -3.10 -6.65
N HIS A 190 1.82 -2.77 -5.38
CA HIS A 190 0.91 -3.09 -4.29
C HIS A 190 -0.48 -2.49 -4.51
N GLY A 191 -0.54 -1.19 -4.86
CA GLY A 191 -1.78 -0.49 -5.10
C GLY A 191 -2.55 -1.04 -6.31
N LEU A 192 -1.87 -1.34 -7.42
CA LEU A 192 -2.51 -1.91 -8.61
C LEU A 192 -3.05 -3.32 -8.35
N LEU A 193 -2.31 -4.15 -7.63
CA LEU A 193 -2.69 -5.52 -7.30
C LEU A 193 -3.96 -5.57 -6.44
N GLN A 194 -4.05 -4.74 -5.41
CA GLN A 194 -5.24 -4.69 -4.55
C GLN A 194 -6.43 -4.01 -5.26
N ASN A 195 -6.19 -2.93 -6.00
CA ASN A 195 -7.26 -2.26 -6.75
C ASN A 195 -7.83 -3.15 -7.87
N SER A 196 -7.02 -4.00 -8.51
CA SER A 196 -7.56 -4.94 -9.52
C SER A 196 -8.44 -6.02 -8.89
N LEU A 197 -8.15 -6.48 -7.66
CA LEU A 197 -9.06 -7.35 -6.90
C LEU A 197 -10.35 -6.63 -6.53
N ALA A 198 -10.25 -5.40 -6.02
CA ALA A 198 -11.43 -4.61 -5.65
C ALA A 198 -12.34 -4.36 -6.86
N ARG A 199 -11.74 -4.10 -8.04
CA ARG A 199 -12.47 -3.97 -9.31
C ARG A 199 -13.14 -5.27 -9.73
N GLU A 200 -12.46 -6.41 -9.61
CA GLU A 200 -13.05 -7.72 -9.94
C GLU A 200 -14.24 -8.06 -9.05
N LEU A 201 -14.13 -7.79 -7.74
CA LEU A 201 -15.25 -7.91 -6.80
C LEU A 201 -16.38 -6.92 -7.12
N GLY A 202 -16.05 -5.71 -7.57
CA GLY A 202 -17.02 -4.74 -8.06
C GLY A 202 -17.83 -5.27 -9.25
N VAL A 203 -17.15 -5.83 -10.26
CA VAL A 203 -17.81 -6.48 -11.40
C VAL A 203 -18.70 -7.64 -10.94
N PHE A 204 -18.19 -8.48 -10.05
CA PHE A 204 -18.97 -9.59 -9.50
C PHE A 204 -20.26 -9.10 -8.81
N ASN A 205 -20.17 -8.02 -8.02
CA ASN A 205 -21.32 -7.47 -7.32
C ASN A 205 -22.34 -6.84 -8.30
N GLU A 206 -21.88 -6.12 -9.33
CA GLU A 206 -22.77 -5.57 -10.36
C GLU A 206 -23.48 -6.68 -11.14
N GLU A 207 -22.77 -7.73 -11.55
CA GLU A 207 -23.36 -8.88 -12.25
C GLU A 207 -24.34 -9.65 -11.35
N LEU A 208 -24.00 -9.82 -10.07
CA LEU A 208 -24.87 -10.49 -9.09
C LEU A 208 -26.15 -9.68 -8.83
N GLU A 209 -26.04 -8.36 -8.70
CA GLU A 209 -27.20 -7.48 -8.51
C GLU A 209 -28.10 -7.45 -9.75
N ALA A 210 -27.51 -7.45 -10.96
CA ALA A 210 -28.26 -7.56 -12.20
C ALA A 210 -29.00 -8.90 -12.31
N ALA A 211 -28.32 -10.02 -12.03
CA ALA A 211 -28.92 -11.34 -12.04
C ALA A 211 -30.03 -11.50 -10.98
N SER A 212 -29.86 -10.87 -9.81
CA SER A 212 -30.88 -10.78 -8.77
C SER A 212 -32.14 -10.06 -9.26
N LYS A 213 -31.97 -8.86 -9.86
CA LYS A 213 -33.08 -8.07 -10.42
C LYS A 213 -33.82 -8.81 -11.53
N ASN A 214 -33.11 -9.57 -12.36
CA ASN A 214 -33.68 -10.37 -13.44
C ASN A 214 -34.26 -11.72 -12.98
N LYS A 215 -34.17 -12.06 -11.68
CA LYS A 215 -34.59 -13.34 -11.09
C LYS A 215 -33.88 -14.57 -11.67
N GLU A 216 -32.69 -14.37 -12.23
CA GLU A 216 -31.88 -15.44 -12.81
C GLU A 216 -31.23 -16.33 -11.74
N LEU A 217 -31.05 -15.81 -10.52
CA LEU A 217 -30.42 -16.51 -9.40
C LEU A 217 -31.26 -17.67 -8.84
N VAL A 218 -32.54 -17.78 -9.23
CA VAL A 218 -33.40 -18.93 -8.92
C VAL A 218 -33.06 -20.14 -9.80
N ASN A 219 -32.16 -20.00 -10.79
CA ASN A 219 -31.64 -21.13 -11.53
C ASN A 219 -30.41 -21.73 -10.81
N PRO A 220 -30.44 -23.03 -10.40
CA PRO A 220 -29.33 -23.68 -9.73
C PRO A 220 -27.99 -23.55 -10.48
N GLN A 221 -28.01 -23.66 -11.81
CA GLN A 221 -26.78 -23.58 -12.60
C GLN A 221 -26.15 -22.18 -12.57
N ILE A 222 -26.97 -21.13 -12.49
CA ILE A 222 -26.50 -19.74 -12.49
C ILE A 222 -25.92 -19.40 -11.12
N ILE A 223 -26.64 -19.73 -10.03
CA ILE A 223 -26.13 -19.47 -8.67
C ILE A 223 -24.86 -20.28 -8.37
N HIS A 224 -24.74 -21.52 -8.88
CA HIS A 224 -23.50 -22.29 -8.75
C HIS A 224 -22.32 -21.64 -9.45
N LYS A 225 -22.50 -21.07 -10.66
CA LYS A 225 -21.43 -20.32 -11.35
C LYS A 225 -20.96 -19.12 -10.53
N PHE A 226 -21.89 -18.37 -9.93
CA PHE A 226 -21.54 -17.26 -9.02
C PHE A 226 -20.82 -17.77 -7.77
N ALA A 227 -21.28 -18.87 -7.16
CA ALA A 227 -20.65 -19.47 -6.00
C ALA A 227 -19.20 -19.92 -6.29
N ASP A 228 -18.96 -20.57 -7.43
CA ASP A 228 -17.64 -21.04 -7.84
C ASP A 228 -16.66 -19.89 -8.08
N ARG A 229 -17.14 -18.82 -8.73
CA ARG A 229 -16.33 -17.61 -8.93
C ARG A 229 -16.02 -16.92 -7.60
N GLN A 230 -17.00 -16.82 -6.70
CA GLN A 230 -16.80 -16.25 -5.36
C GLN A 230 -15.70 -16.99 -4.58
N ILE A 231 -15.71 -18.32 -4.59
CA ILE A 231 -14.68 -19.14 -3.92
C ILE A 231 -13.29 -18.75 -4.43
N LYS A 232 -13.09 -18.74 -5.75
CA LYS A 232 -11.78 -18.45 -6.35
C LYS A 232 -11.32 -17.01 -6.11
N MET A 233 -12.25 -16.05 -6.12
CA MET A 233 -11.95 -14.66 -5.76
C MET A 233 -11.47 -14.54 -4.31
N PHE A 234 -12.13 -15.25 -3.39
CA PHE A 234 -11.76 -15.24 -1.97
C PHE A 234 -10.44 -15.97 -1.74
N GLU A 235 -10.22 -17.13 -2.36
CA GLU A 235 -8.95 -17.85 -2.29
C GLU A 235 -7.77 -16.96 -2.75
N MET A 236 -7.95 -16.27 -3.87
CA MET A 236 -6.94 -15.34 -4.40
C MET A 236 -6.70 -14.17 -3.46
N THR A 237 -7.75 -13.56 -2.93
CA THR A 237 -7.68 -12.44 -1.98
C THR A 237 -7.00 -12.85 -0.67
N ASN A 238 -7.37 -14.01 -0.12
CA ASN A 238 -6.82 -14.56 1.11
C ASN A 238 -5.33 -14.86 0.95
N THR A 239 -4.94 -15.51 -0.16
CA THR A 239 -3.54 -15.82 -0.48
C THR A 239 -2.67 -14.56 -0.51
N ILE A 240 -3.17 -13.47 -1.08
CA ILE A 240 -2.46 -12.19 -1.16
C ILE A 240 -2.37 -11.53 0.21
N THR A 241 -3.48 -11.53 0.94
CA THR A 241 -3.58 -10.95 2.29
C THR A 241 -2.62 -11.65 3.25
N GLU A 242 -2.62 -12.98 3.29
CA GLU A 242 -1.72 -13.77 4.15
C GLU A 242 -0.25 -13.52 3.81
N ARG A 243 0.10 -13.48 2.51
CA ARG A 243 1.49 -13.20 2.09
C ARG A 243 1.97 -11.82 2.49
N LEU A 244 1.07 -10.83 2.48
CA LEU A 244 1.38 -9.44 2.83
C LEU A 244 1.15 -9.15 4.32
N HIS A 245 0.55 -10.05 5.10
CA HIS A 245 0.18 -9.80 6.49
C HIS A 245 1.35 -9.32 7.37
N PRO A 246 2.55 -9.96 7.37
CA PRO A 246 3.68 -9.47 8.17
C PRO A 246 4.12 -8.06 7.79
N PHE A 247 4.04 -7.73 6.50
CA PHE A 247 4.36 -6.41 5.97
C PHE A 247 3.31 -5.37 6.37
N MET A 248 2.03 -5.71 6.17
CA MET A 248 0.88 -4.86 6.50
C MET A 248 0.71 -4.62 8.00
N SER A 249 1.26 -5.51 8.83
CA SER A 249 1.29 -5.32 10.28
C SER A 249 2.25 -4.21 10.71
N ALA A 250 3.44 -4.14 10.11
CA ALA A 250 4.50 -3.22 10.53
C ALA A 250 4.54 -1.91 9.73
N ALA A 251 4.51 -1.97 8.40
CA ALA A 251 4.78 -0.80 7.54
C ALA A 251 3.80 0.37 7.76
N PRO A 252 2.47 0.16 7.89
CA PRO A 252 1.54 1.25 8.17
C PRO A 252 1.77 1.94 9.52
N PHE A 253 2.18 1.21 10.55
CA PHE A 253 2.49 1.80 11.84
C PHE A 253 3.77 2.64 11.79
N LEU A 254 4.80 2.14 11.11
CA LEU A 254 6.07 2.85 10.95
C LEU A 254 5.84 4.17 10.21
N ILE A 255 5.09 4.16 9.10
CA ILE A 255 4.80 5.40 8.37
C ILE A 255 3.86 6.34 9.13
N PHE A 256 2.93 5.84 9.94
CA PHE A 256 2.09 6.69 10.79
C PHE A 256 2.91 7.36 11.90
N THR A 257 3.90 6.67 12.44
CA THR A 257 4.82 7.26 13.42
C THR A 257 5.72 8.30 12.76
N ALA A 258 6.23 8.03 11.55
CA ALA A 258 6.92 9.03 10.74
C ALA A 258 6.04 10.25 10.45
N LEU A 259 4.77 10.03 10.08
CA LEU A 259 3.80 11.08 9.80
C LEU A 259 3.54 11.96 11.03
N ALA A 260 3.42 11.39 12.23
CA ALA A 260 3.28 12.15 13.46
C ALA A 260 4.49 13.07 13.70
N ASN A 261 5.71 12.53 13.54
CA ASN A 261 6.94 13.30 13.74
C ASN A 261 7.09 14.45 12.73
N VAL A 262 6.87 14.21 11.43
CA VAL A 262 6.96 15.29 10.42
C VAL A 262 5.84 16.32 10.56
N SER A 263 4.64 15.89 10.95
CA SER A 263 3.53 16.82 11.22
C SER A 263 3.86 17.72 12.41
N PHE A 264 4.48 17.18 13.46
CA PHE A 264 4.97 17.96 14.59
C PHE A 264 6.05 18.97 14.18
N LEU A 265 7.02 18.57 13.33
CA LEU A 265 8.06 19.46 12.78
C LEU A 265 7.44 20.63 12.01
N VAL A 266 6.56 20.33 11.05
CA VAL A 266 5.95 21.32 10.16
C VAL A 266 5.05 22.30 10.93
N THR A 267 4.33 21.82 11.94
CA THR A 267 3.37 22.66 12.67
C THR A 267 4.01 23.54 13.73
N ASN A 268 5.03 23.07 14.45
CA ASN A 268 5.52 23.75 15.64
C ASN A 268 6.92 24.38 15.50
N LEU A 269 7.70 24.00 14.48
CA LEU A 269 9.14 24.29 14.47
C LEU A 269 9.60 25.01 13.20
N ARG A 270 8.82 25.98 12.73
CA ARG A 270 9.18 26.84 11.59
C ARG A 270 10.29 27.82 11.96
N GLU A 271 10.26 28.37 13.17
CA GLU A 271 11.18 29.41 13.62
C GLU A 271 12.63 28.86 13.64
N GLY A 272 13.52 29.48 12.86
CA GLY A 272 14.93 29.06 12.73
C GLY A 272 15.25 28.11 11.57
N THR A 273 14.27 27.63 10.79
CA THR A 273 14.52 26.73 9.65
C THR A 273 14.59 27.49 8.31
N PRO A 274 15.59 27.22 7.45
CA PRO A 274 15.65 27.77 6.10
C PRO A 274 14.42 27.37 5.27
N THR A 275 13.85 28.33 4.54
CA THR A 275 12.61 28.16 3.76
C THR A 275 12.64 26.95 2.83
N TYR A 276 13.76 26.72 2.15
CA TYR A 276 13.92 25.58 1.24
C TYR A 276 13.75 24.25 1.97
N TYR A 277 14.38 24.11 3.13
CA TYR A 277 14.33 22.87 3.91
C TYR A 277 12.96 22.64 4.55
N TYR A 278 12.28 23.72 4.96
CA TYR A 278 10.90 23.66 5.43
C TYR A 278 9.94 23.18 4.32
N VAL A 279 10.12 23.64 3.07
CA VAL A 279 9.37 23.13 1.91
C VAL A 279 9.64 21.64 1.70
N CYS A 280 10.89 21.19 1.86
CA CYS A 280 11.21 19.77 1.82
C CYS A 280 10.49 18.97 2.91
N MET A 281 10.37 19.50 4.14
CA MET A 281 9.64 18.85 5.24
C MET A 281 8.13 18.75 4.98
N ILE A 282 7.50 19.80 4.44
CA ILE A 282 6.12 19.72 3.96
C ILE A 282 5.99 18.64 2.89
N GLY A 283 6.95 18.58 1.96
CA GLY A 283 7.04 17.53 0.97
C GLY A 283 7.12 16.13 1.57
N MET A 284 7.94 15.94 2.61
CA MET A 284 8.06 14.67 3.35
C MET A 284 6.75 14.30 4.05
N MET A 285 6.03 15.27 4.62
CA MET A 285 4.70 15.06 5.20
C MET A 285 3.71 14.56 4.14
N ILE A 286 3.67 15.20 2.97
CA ILE A 286 2.86 14.77 1.83
C ILE A 286 3.25 13.35 1.39
N CYS A 287 4.56 13.05 1.35
CA CYS A 287 5.04 11.70 1.03
C CYS A 287 4.56 10.67 2.06
N CYS A 288 4.62 10.97 3.35
CA CYS A 288 4.14 10.07 4.39
C CYS A 288 2.64 9.77 4.22
N ILE A 289 1.82 10.78 3.91
CA ILE A 289 0.38 10.62 3.61
C ILE A 289 0.17 9.77 2.36
N ILE A 290 0.97 9.98 1.31
CA ILE A 290 0.89 9.19 0.07
C ILE A 290 1.28 7.74 0.32
N ILE A 291 2.32 7.48 1.12
CA ILE A 291 2.76 6.13 1.45
C ILE A 291 1.68 5.43 2.27
N SER A 292 1.24 6.04 3.39
CA SER A 292 0.22 5.47 4.27
C SER A 292 -1.11 5.22 3.55
N SER A 293 -1.56 6.16 2.72
CA SER A 293 -2.80 6.00 1.95
C SER A 293 -2.72 4.83 0.96
N ASN A 294 -1.58 4.63 0.29
CA ASN A 294 -1.45 3.54 -0.68
C ASN A 294 -1.24 2.18 -0.02
N LEU A 295 -0.72 2.13 1.20
CA LEU A 295 -0.66 0.89 1.97
C LEU A 295 -2.06 0.48 2.45
N LEU A 296 -2.89 1.43 2.89
CA LEU A 296 -4.11 1.12 3.63
C LEU A 296 -5.41 1.15 2.81
N TYR A 297 -5.60 2.13 1.91
CA TYR A 297 -6.86 2.25 1.17
C TYR A 297 -7.10 1.11 0.17
N PRO A 298 -6.11 0.66 -0.63
CA PRO A 298 -6.38 -0.40 -1.61
C PRO A 298 -6.85 -1.72 -0.96
N PRO A 299 -6.23 -2.23 0.12
CA PRO A 299 -6.78 -3.37 0.86
C PRO A 299 -8.15 -3.10 1.49
N ALA A 300 -8.41 -1.88 1.97
CA ALA A 300 -9.71 -1.52 2.53
C ALA A 300 -10.82 -1.57 1.47
N PHE A 301 -10.56 -1.15 0.24
CA PHE A 301 -11.53 -1.24 -0.86
C PHE A 301 -11.88 -2.69 -1.22
N VAL A 302 -10.90 -3.60 -1.16
CA VAL A 302 -11.17 -5.04 -1.35
C VAL A 302 -12.13 -5.54 -0.27
N GLN A 303 -11.90 -5.18 0.99
CA GLN A 303 -12.77 -5.59 2.10
C GLN A 303 -14.18 -4.99 2.00
N GLU A 304 -14.31 -3.72 1.60
CA GLU A 304 -15.61 -3.09 1.35
C GLU A 304 -16.36 -3.79 0.21
N ALA A 305 -15.67 -4.15 -0.88
CA ALA A 305 -16.27 -4.87 -2.00
C ALA A 305 -16.75 -6.27 -1.59
N MET A 306 -15.97 -7.00 -0.76
CA MET A 306 -16.38 -8.29 -0.21
C MET A 306 -17.60 -8.17 0.73
N LEU A 307 -17.65 -7.13 1.57
CA LEU A 307 -18.79 -6.90 2.43
C LEU A 307 -20.05 -6.55 1.61
N HIS A 308 -19.89 -5.77 0.55
CA HIS A 308 -21.00 -5.42 -0.34
C HIS A 308 -21.61 -6.66 -1.00
N THR A 309 -20.82 -7.68 -1.34
CA THR A 309 -21.33 -8.98 -1.81
C THR A 309 -22.36 -9.58 -0.86
N SER A 310 -22.08 -9.56 0.45
CA SER A 310 -23.04 -10.07 1.45
C SER A 310 -24.33 -9.26 1.48
N THR A 311 -24.25 -7.95 1.26
CA THR A 311 -25.41 -7.04 1.25
C THR A 311 -26.29 -7.31 0.03
N VAL A 312 -25.71 -7.51 -1.15
CA VAL A 312 -26.45 -7.86 -2.37
C VAL A 312 -27.21 -9.18 -2.18
N LEU A 313 -26.53 -10.21 -1.65
CA LEU A 313 -27.15 -11.51 -1.38
C LEU A 313 -28.27 -11.41 -0.33
N MET A 314 -28.09 -10.66 0.75
CA MET A 314 -29.10 -10.49 1.81
C MET A 314 -30.29 -9.62 1.42
N ASN A 315 -30.19 -8.88 0.32
CA ASN A 315 -31.29 -8.04 -0.16
C ASN A 315 -32.12 -8.73 -1.24
N ASP A 316 -31.78 -9.96 -1.66
CA ASP A 316 -32.51 -10.70 -2.68
C ASP A 316 -33.70 -11.47 -2.08
N PRO A 317 -34.96 -11.01 -2.30
CA PRO A 317 -36.13 -11.66 -1.73
C PRO A 317 -36.37 -13.06 -2.30
N PHE A 318 -35.96 -13.35 -3.54
CA PHE A 318 -36.22 -14.62 -4.19
C PHE A 318 -35.32 -15.73 -3.66
N LEU A 319 -34.08 -15.40 -3.29
CA LEU A 319 -33.16 -16.35 -2.67
C LEU A 319 -33.54 -16.66 -1.22
N HIS A 320 -34.02 -15.67 -0.48
CA HIS A 320 -34.45 -15.82 0.91
C HIS A 320 -35.65 -16.76 1.09
N TYR A 321 -36.61 -16.71 0.15
CA TYR A 321 -37.83 -17.52 0.19
C TYR A 321 -37.79 -18.72 -0.76
N SER A 322 -36.61 -19.07 -1.28
CA SER A 322 -36.48 -20.23 -2.17
C SER A 322 -36.80 -21.53 -1.44
N THR A 323 -37.71 -22.32 -1.99
CA THR A 323 -38.09 -23.64 -1.47
C THR A 323 -37.15 -24.75 -1.96
N ASP A 324 -36.27 -24.45 -2.92
CA ASP A 324 -35.29 -25.41 -3.43
C ASP A 324 -34.11 -25.54 -2.45
N PRO A 325 -33.88 -26.73 -1.86
CA PRO A 325 -32.78 -26.96 -0.93
C PRO A 325 -31.38 -26.68 -1.53
N GLN A 326 -31.18 -26.90 -2.83
CA GLN A 326 -29.89 -26.67 -3.48
C GLN A 326 -29.57 -25.19 -3.61
N ILE A 327 -30.57 -24.39 -3.99
CA ILE A 327 -30.44 -22.93 -4.09
C ILE A 327 -30.23 -22.34 -2.70
N TYR A 328 -31.07 -22.73 -1.73
CA TYR A 328 -30.99 -22.20 -0.38
C TYR A 328 -29.65 -22.52 0.31
N SER A 329 -29.15 -23.77 0.17
CA SER A 329 -27.85 -24.16 0.74
C SER A 329 -26.67 -23.42 0.08
N THR A 330 -26.70 -23.26 -1.25
CA THR A 330 -25.67 -22.52 -2.00
C THR A 330 -25.67 -21.05 -1.60
N TYR A 331 -26.85 -20.42 -1.60
CA TYR A 331 -27.07 -19.06 -1.14
C TYR A 331 -26.53 -18.85 0.28
N ARG A 332 -26.93 -19.71 1.22
CA ARG A 332 -26.51 -19.61 2.62
C ARG A 332 -25.00 -19.73 2.75
N THR A 333 -24.39 -20.65 2.01
CA THR A 333 -22.94 -20.83 1.98
C THR A 333 -22.22 -19.58 1.43
N MET A 334 -22.74 -18.96 0.37
CA MET A 334 -22.17 -17.73 -0.20
C MET A 334 -22.25 -16.55 0.78
N VAL A 335 -23.37 -16.43 1.50
CA VAL A 335 -23.56 -15.42 2.55
C VAL A 335 -22.60 -15.68 3.71
N ASP A 336 -22.57 -16.90 4.23
CA ASP A 336 -21.69 -17.30 5.33
C ASP A 336 -20.22 -17.03 4.98
N ARG A 337 -19.77 -17.37 3.76
CA ARG A 337 -18.42 -17.05 3.29
C ARG A 337 -18.18 -15.55 3.27
N SER A 338 -19.10 -14.75 2.73
CA SER A 338 -18.92 -13.30 2.62
C SER A 338 -18.86 -12.61 3.98
N GLN A 339 -19.63 -13.08 4.97
CA GLN A 339 -19.65 -12.51 6.31
C GLN A 339 -18.52 -13.02 7.21
N LYS A 340 -18.13 -14.30 7.08
CA LYS A 340 -17.15 -14.95 7.96
C LYS A 340 -15.74 -14.97 7.40
N ASN A 341 -15.52 -14.62 6.13
CA ASN A 341 -14.16 -14.51 5.60
C ASN A 341 -13.47 -13.28 6.22
N ARG A 342 -12.77 -13.51 7.34
CA ARG A 342 -12.12 -12.50 8.19
C ARG A 342 -10.67 -12.24 7.82
N THR A 343 -10.26 -12.50 6.57
CA THR A 343 -8.92 -12.14 6.09
C THR A 343 -8.82 -10.62 5.92
N VAL A 344 -8.76 -9.93 7.05
CA VAL A 344 -8.48 -8.51 7.15
C VAL A 344 -7.00 -8.35 7.46
N ASN A 345 -6.36 -7.39 6.79
CA ASN A 345 -5.05 -6.95 7.24
C ASN A 345 -5.20 -6.28 8.60
N LEU A 346 -4.33 -6.63 9.55
CA LEU A 346 -4.28 -6.03 10.87
C LEU A 346 -2.97 -5.25 11.01
N VAL A 347 -3.04 -4.01 11.49
CA VAL A 347 -1.86 -3.19 11.81
C VAL A 347 -1.46 -3.46 13.25
N ILE A 348 -0.28 -4.07 13.47
CA ILE A 348 0.22 -4.57 14.78
C ILE A 348 -0.84 -5.37 15.57
N GLN A 349 -1.77 -6.05 14.88
CA GLN A 349 -2.90 -6.72 15.54
C GLN A 349 -3.83 -5.79 16.37
N VAL A 350 -3.65 -4.46 16.29
CA VAL A 350 -4.41 -3.47 17.06
C VAL A 350 -5.71 -3.08 16.36
N PHE A 351 -5.66 -2.84 15.04
CA PHE A 351 -6.85 -2.49 14.27
C PHE A 351 -6.86 -3.11 12.87
N SER A 352 -8.06 -3.38 12.37
CA SER A 352 -8.27 -3.89 11.02
C SER A 352 -8.27 -2.77 9.98
N VAL A 353 -7.68 -3.05 8.82
CA VAL A 353 -7.57 -2.12 7.69
C VAL A 353 -8.93 -1.97 6.99
N ASN A 354 -9.79 -1.12 7.56
CA ASN A 354 -11.07 -0.72 6.99
C ASN A 354 -11.08 0.81 6.87
N ARG A 355 -11.83 1.37 5.91
CA ARG A 355 -11.87 2.83 5.67
C ARG A 355 -12.14 3.66 6.93
N LYS A 356 -13.15 3.27 7.71
CA LYS A 356 -13.50 3.93 8.98
C LYS A 356 -12.34 3.92 9.98
N ASN A 357 -11.59 2.82 10.07
CA ASN A 357 -10.45 2.71 10.98
C ASN A 357 -9.25 3.51 10.48
N ILE A 358 -9.06 3.61 9.16
CA ILE A 358 -8.03 4.45 8.55
C ILE A 358 -8.29 5.93 8.89
N GLU A 359 -9.52 6.39 8.72
CA GLU A 359 -9.92 7.77 9.06
C GLU A 359 -9.74 8.05 10.57
N ARG A 360 -10.12 7.10 11.43
CA ARG A 360 -9.86 7.17 12.89
C ARG A 360 -8.36 7.22 13.20
N ALA A 361 -7.53 6.47 12.50
CA ALA A 361 -6.08 6.47 12.71
C ALA A 361 -5.46 7.84 12.38
N TYR A 362 -5.86 8.48 11.27
CA TYR A 362 -5.43 9.85 10.96
C TYR A 362 -5.86 10.85 12.05
N PHE A 363 -7.10 10.72 12.54
CA PHE A 363 -7.57 11.55 13.65
C PHE A 363 -6.72 11.38 14.92
N VAL A 364 -6.38 10.13 15.29
CA VAL A 364 -5.50 9.85 16.43
C VAL A 364 -4.11 10.46 16.22
N ILE A 365 -3.53 10.37 15.02
CA ILE A 365 -2.23 10.99 14.70
C ILE A 365 -2.27 12.50 14.91
N THR A 366 -3.33 13.18 14.45
CA THR A 366 -3.48 14.63 14.68
C THR A 366 -3.54 14.96 16.17
N ASN A 367 -4.24 14.16 16.98
CA ASN A 367 -4.29 14.35 18.43
C ASN A 367 -2.92 14.12 19.09
N ILE A 368 -2.17 13.09 18.67
CA ILE A 368 -0.79 12.85 19.15
C ILE A 368 0.09 14.07 18.87
N VAL A 369 0.00 14.67 17.68
CA VAL A 369 0.76 15.87 17.30
C VAL A 369 0.41 17.06 18.20
N LEU A 370 -0.88 17.26 18.50
CA LEU A 370 -1.32 18.31 19.42
C LEU A 370 -0.75 18.10 20.83
N VAL A 371 -0.80 16.87 21.33
CA VAL A 371 -0.24 16.52 22.64
C VAL A 371 1.28 16.78 22.66
N MET A 372 2.00 16.33 21.62
CA MET A 372 3.43 16.60 21.47
C MET A 372 3.75 18.10 21.44
N SER A 373 2.92 18.91 20.77
CA SER A 373 3.04 20.38 20.76
C SER A 373 2.89 20.98 22.16
N VAL A 374 1.86 20.58 22.90
CA VAL A 374 1.63 21.08 24.27
C VAL A 374 2.81 20.73 25.18
N PHE A 375 3.28 19.47 25.15
CA PHE A 375 4.43 19.06 25.96
C PHE A 375 5.73 19.75 25.54
N SER A 376 5.96 19.95 24.24
CA SER A 376 7.13 20.68 23.75
C SER A 376 7.13 22.13 24.25
N ASN A 377 5.98 22.81 24.21
CA ASN A 377 5.85 24.17 24.75
C ASN A 377 6.09 24.24 26.27
N LEU A 378 5.70 23.21 27.02
CA LEU A 378 5.96 23.13 28.47
C LEU A 378 7.44 22.88 28.79
N LEU A 379 8.11 22.04 28.00
CA LEU A 379 9.50 21.64 28.21
C LEU A 379 10.51 22.69 27.72
N PHE A 380 10.17 23.43 26.65
CA PHE A 380 11.05 24.43 26.04
C PHE A 380 10.38 25.80 25.89
N PRO A 381 10.03 26.48 27.00
CA PRO A 381 9.39 27.80 26.94
C PRO A 381 10.28 28.88 26.29
N LYS A 382 11.59 28.64 26.19
CA LYS A 382 12.60 29.58 25.64
C LYS A 382 12.71 29.58 24.11
N LEU A 383 12.04 28.69 23.38
CA LEU A 383 12.10 28.66 21.90
C LEU A 383 11.24 29.76 21.23
N LYS A 384 10.52 30.58 22.00
CA LYS A 384 9.66 31.69 21.52
C LYS A 384 10.11 33.10 21.94
N ALA A 385 11.18 33.22 22.72
CA ALA A 385 11.75 34.51 23.13
C ALA A 385 12.97 34.82 22.26
#